data_AF-M0M046-F1
#
_entry.id   AF-M0M046-F1
#
_cell.length_a   1.000
_cell.length_b   1.000
_cell.length_c   1.000
_cell.angle_alpha   90.00
_cell.angle_beta   90.00
_cell.angle_gamma   90.00
#
_symmetry.space_group_name_H-M   'P 1'
#
loop_
_entity.id
_entity.type
_entity.pdbx_description
1 polymer ?
#
loop_
_entity_poly.entity_id
_entity_poly.type
_entity_poly.pdbx_seq_one_letter_code
_entity_poly.pdbx_strand_id
1 'polypeptide(L)' 'MTEYYVTVGDDVVEGPFETRKEAKRRKDELSTNEVGVRYRVSARS' A
#
# COMPACT_ATOMS: atom_id res chain seq x y z
N MET A 1 -4.10 17.25 2.05
CA MET A 1 -3.46 16.24 2.92
C MET A 1 -3.00 15.13 2.01
N THR A 2 -1.80 14.57 2.23
CA THR A 2 -1.30 13.48 1.37
C THR A 2 -1.83 12.16 1.90
N GLU A 3 -2.67 11.49 1.12
CA GLU A 3 -3.20 10.17 1.43
C GLU A 3 -2.30 9.11 0.81
N TYR A 4 -2.04 8.04 1.56
CA TYR A 4 -1.23 6.92 1.09
C TYR A 4 -2.09 5.69 0.92
N TYR A 5 -1.80 4.91 -0.11
CA TYR A 5 -2.53 3.69 -0.44
C TYR A 5 -1.55 2.58 -0.72
N VAL A 6 -1.94 1.35 -0.40
CA VAL A 6 -1.29 0.14 -0.90
C VAL A 6 -2.01 -0.29 -2.16
N THR A 7 -1.26 -0.44 -3.25
CA THR A 7 -1.80 -0.82 -4.56
C THR A 7 -1.17 -2.11 -5.08
N VAL A 8 -1.91 -2.82 -5.91
CA VAL A 8 -1.43 -3.95 -6.71
C VAL A 8 -1.79 -3.65 -8.16
N GLY A 9 -0.78 -3.44 -8.99
CA GLY A 9 -1.02 -2.92 -10.34
C GLY A 9 -1.65 -1.53 -10.27
N ASP A 10 -2.84 -1.38 -10.87
CA ASP A 10 -3.64 -0.15 -10.90
C ASP A 10 -4.73 -0.13 -9.82
N ASP A 11 -4.92 -1.23 -9.08
CA ASP A 11 -5.96 -1.36 -8.06
C ASP A 11 -5.46 -0.95 -6.67
N VAL A 12 -6.33 -0.25 -5.93
CA VAL A 12 -6.12 0.06 -4.51
C VAL A 12 -6.59 -1.12 -3.67
N VAL A 13 -5.68 -1.68 -2.88
CA VAL A 13 -5.94 -2.81 -1.99
C VAL A 13 -6.24 -2.33 -0.57
N GLU A 14 -5.50 -1.33 -0.10
CA GLU A 14 -5.71 -0.75 1.24
C GLU A 14 -5.43 0.76 1.29
N GLY A 15 -6.12 1.46 2.18
CA GLY A 15 -6.01 2.90 2.45
C GLY A 15 -7.38 3.57 2.50
N PRO A 16 -7.44 4.91 2.62
CA PRO A 16 -6.30 5.82 2.76
C PRO A 16 -5.61 5.72 4.12
N PHE A 17 -4.28 5.83 4.11
CA PHE A 17 -3.44 6.00 5.30
C PHE A 17 -2.98 7.45 5.39
N GLU A 18 -2.89 7.97 6.61
CA GLU A 18 -2.38 9.33 6.85
C GLU A 18 -0.85 9.42 6.69
N THR A 19 -0.16 8.28 6.85
CA THR A 19 1.30 8.23 6.77
C THR A 19 1.82 7.16 5.80
N ARG A 20 2.91 7.50 5.08
CA ARG A 20 3.63 6.54 4.23
C ARG A 20 4.11 5.32 5.00
N LYS A 21 4.44 5.50 6.28
CA LYS A 21 4.98 4.45 7.14
C LYS A 21 3.93 3.36 7.41
N GLU A 22 2.68 3.75 7.64
CA GLU A 22 1.57 2.80 7.80
C GLU A 22 1.29 2.04 6.51
N ALA A 23 1.18 2.75 5.38
CA ALA A 23 1.01 2.10 4.08
C ALA A 23 2.15 1.13 3.77
N LYS A 24 3.40 1.48 4.10
CA LYS A 24 4.55 0.58 3.93
C LYS A 24 4.44 -0.66 4.82
N ARG A 25 4.04 -0.51 6.09
CA ARG A 25 3.88 -1.64 7.02
C ARG A 25 2.85 -2.64 6.48
N ARG A 26 1.70 -2.16 6.02
CA ARG A 26 0.64 -3.00 5.42
C ARG A 26 1.13 -3.68 4.14
N LYS A 27 1.79 -2.93 3.26
CA LYS A 27 2.42 -3.48 2.05
C LYS A 27 3.43 -4.59 2.36
N ASP A 28 4.25 -4.45 3.39
CA ASP A 28 5.24 -5.48 3.78
C ASP A 28 4.57 -6.71 4.44
N GLU A 29 3.50 -6.52 5.22
CA GLU A 29 2.67 -7.62 5.75
C GLU A 29 1.98 -8.41 4.62
N LEU A 30 1.39 -7.71 3.65
CA LEU A 30 0.75 -8.33 2.49
C LEU A 30 1.77 -9.07 1.61
N SER A 31 2.92 -8.46 1.32
CA SER A 31 4.02 -9.10 0.59
C SER A 31 4.58 -10.35 1.28
N THR A 32 4.48 -10.43 2.61
CA THR A 32 4.94 -11.60 3.37
C THR A 32 3.94 -12.76 3.28
N ASN A 33 2.64 -12.46 3.23
CA ASN A 33 1.59 -13.48 3.21
C ASN A 33 1.24 -13.96 1.80
N GLU A 34 1.44 -13.13 0.77
CA GLU A 34 1.07 -13.46 -0.61
C GLU A 34 2.29 -13.53 -1.53
N VAL A 35 2.58 -14.76 -1.98
CA VAL A 35 3.67 -15.03 -2.91
C VAL A 35 3.20 -14.76 -4.34
N GLY A 36 3.95 -13.93 -5.08
CA GLY A 36 3.69 -13.61 -6.49
C GLY A 36 2.93 -12.30 -6.72
N VAL A 37 2.47 -11.62 -5.66
CA VAL A 37 1.80 -10.31 -5.76
C VAL A 37 2.78 -9.18 -5.44
N ARG A 38 2.85 -8.17 -6.31
CA ARG A 38 3.75 -7.02 -6.15
C ARG A 38 3.01 -5.79 -5.63
N TYR A 39 2.93 -5.71 -4.31
CA TYR A 39 2.39 -4.55 -3.60
C TYR A 39 3.29 -3.31 -3.75
N ARG A 40 2.67 -2.14 -3.94
CA ARG A 40 3.31 -0.83 -4.01
C ARG A 40 2.63 0.14 -3.06
N VAL A 41 3.33 1.22 -2.73
CA VAL A 41 2.76 2.34 -1.99
C VAL A 41 2.62 3.50 -2.95
N SER A 42 1.39 3.99 -3.11
CA SER A 42 1.05 5.17 -3.90
C SER A 42 0.64 6.30 -2.97
N ALA A 43 1.03 7.53 -3.31
CA ALA A 43 0.58 8.73 -2.63
C ALA A 43 -0.37 9.52 -3.54
N ARG A 44 -1.47 10.01 -2.99
CA ARG A 44 -2.40 10.92 -3.66
C ARG A 44 -2.43 12.20 -2.84
N SER A 45 -2.18 13.33 -3.51
CA SER A 45 -2.11 14.66 -2.90
C SER A 45 -3.23 15.55 -3.42
#